data_AF-A0A960YDK1-F1
#
_entry.id   AF-A0A960YDK1-F1
#
_cell.length_a   1.000
_cell.length_b   1.000
_cell.length_c   1.000
_cell.angle_alpha   90.00
_cell.angle_beta   90.00
_cell.angle_gamma   90.00
#
_symmetry.space_group_name_H-M   'P 1'
#
loop_
_entity.id
_entity.type
_entity.pdbx_description
1 polymer ?
#
loop_
_entity_poly.entity_id
_entity_poly.type
_entity_poly.pdbx_seq_one_letter_code
_entity_poly.pdbx_strand_id
1 'polypeptide(L)'
;MNYIQGTSREQIVLYSECLDNVIKEDSPVRVIDAYVDNLDLKKLGFKIPKLETGKPPYNPHDLLKIYLYGYIERIRSSRKLEKECNRNQELRWLTKNLAPDFKT
;
A
#
# COMPACT_ATOMS: atom_id res chain seq x y z
N MET A 1 12.61 21.17 -33.18
CA MET A 1 11.46 21.13 -32.24
C MET A 1 12.04 21.07 -30.84
N ASN A 2 11.82 22.10 -30.01
CA ASN A 2 12.46 22.24 -28.69
C ASN A 2 11.49 21.79 -27.60
N TYR A 3 11.38 20.48 -27.37
CA TYR A 3 10.73 19.94 -26.18
C TYR A 3 11.69 19.01 -25.46
N ILE A 4 11.54 18.94 -24.14
CA ILE A 4 12.30 18.02 -23.30
C ILE A 4 11.90 16.60 -23.70
N GLN A 5 12.88 15.77 -24.07
CA GLN A 5 12.66 14.36 -24.39
C GLN A 5 12.72 13.52 -23.11
N GLY A 6 11.82 12.55 -23.01
CA GLY A 6 11.82 11.59 -21.91
C GLY A 6 12.83 10.44 -22.11
N THR A 7 12.91 9.57 -21.11
CA THR A 7 13.74 8.35 -21.15
C THR A 7 13.18 7.31 -22.12
N SER A 8 14.05 6.56 -22.80
CA SER A 8 13.64 5.46 -23.69
C SER A 8 12.97 4.32 -22.93
N ARG A 9 11.95 3.70 -23.54
CA ARG A 9 11.26 2.52 -22.97
C ARG A 9 12.13 1.26 -22.91
N GLU A 10 13.18 1.22 -23.73
CA GLU A 10 14.14 0.11 -23.82
C GLU A 10 15.32 0.28 -22.86
N GLN A 11 15.41 1.43 -22.20
CA GLN A 11 16.48 1.70 -21.25
C GLN A 11 16.34 0.78 -20.03
N ILE A 12 17.34 -0.07 -19.82
CA ILE A 12 17.43 -0.90 -18.62
C ILE A 12 17.74 0.03 -17.44
N VAL A 13 16.89 -0.04 -16.40
CA VAL A 13 17.07 0.69 -15.16
C VAL A 13 17.33 -0.33 -14.05
N LEU A 14 18.46 -0.20 -13.35
CA LEU A 14 18.69 -0.94 -12.12
C LEU A 14 17.81 -0.32 -11.01
N TYR A 15 16.92 -1.12 -10.43
CA TYR A 15 16.28 -0.79 -9.15
C TYR A 15 17.24 -1.17 -8.02
N SER A 16 18.27 -0.34 -7.81
CA SER A 16 19.30 -0.54 -6.78
C SER A 16 18.89 -0.02 -5.39
N GLU A 17 17.62 0.31 -5.20
CA GLU A 17 17.15 0.98 -4.00
C GLU A 17 16.21 0.10 -3.17
N CYS A 18 16.33 0.19 -1.84
CA CYS A 18 15.34 -0.38 -0.95
C CYS A 18 13.97 0.24 -1.25
N LEU A 19 12.89 -0.51 -0.99
CA LEU A 19 11.52 0.00 -1.21
C LEU A 19 11.31 1.39 -0.58
N ASP A 20 12.01 1.65 0.53
CA ASP A 20 11.91 2.89 1.27
C ASP A 20 12.40 4.13 0.53
N ASN A 21 13.34 4.01 -0.41
CA ASN A 21 13.81 5.17 -1.19
C ASN A 21 12.86 5.52 -2.36
N VAL A 22 11.95 4.60 -2.72
CA VAL A 22 10.97 4.83 -3.79
C VAL A 22 9.96 5.91 -3.41
N ILE A 23 9.68 6.03 -2.11
CA ILE A 23 8.70 6.98 -1.58
C ILE A 23 9.43 8.14 -0.91
N LYS A 24 9.08 9.36 -1.28
CA LYS A 24 9.64 10.57 -0.67
C LYS A 24 9.39 10.58 0.85
N GLU A 25 10.32 11.18 1.59
CA GLU A 25 10.24 11.31 3.05
C GLU A 25 9.02 12.13 3.51
N ASP A 26 8.55 13.07 2.69
CA ASP A 26 7.41 13.95 2.95
C ASP A 26 6.07 13.36 2.49
N SER A 27 6.04 12.15 1.93
CA SER A 27 4.79 11.56 1.46
C SER A 27 3.83 11.27 2.64
N PRO A 28 2.54 11.64 2.52
CA PRO A 28 1.54 11.39 3.55
C PRO A 28 1.36 9.89 3.84
N VAL A 29 1.73 9.00 2.92
CA VAL A 29 1.64 7.55 3.12
C VAL A 29 2.45 7.07 4.32
N ARG A 30 3.58 7.73 4.61
CA ARG A 30 4.43 7.43 5.79
C ARG A 30 3.73 7.77 7.10
N VAL A 31 2.91 8.83 7.10
CA VAL A 31 2.10 9.20 8.27
C VAL A 31 1.04 8.14 8.53
N ILE A 32 0.40 7.61 7.48
CA ILE A 32 -0.57 6.51 7.61
C ILE A 32 0.11 5.27 8.20
N ASP A 33 1.28 4.91 7.68
CA ASP A 33 2.06 3.75 8.15
C ASP A 33 2.39 3.87 9.64
N ALA A 34 3.05 4.96 10.02
CA ALA A 34 3.45 5.23 11.40
C ALA A 34 2.24 5.35 12.33
N TYR A 35 1.14 5.98 11.90
CA TYR A 35 -0.07 6.11 12.70
C TYR A 35 -0.69 4.75 12.99
N VAL A 36 -0.92 3.92 11.96
CA VAL A 36 -1.58 2.62 12.12
C VAL A 36 -0.71 1.64 12.89
N ASP A 37 0.61 1.68 12.74
CA ASP A 37 1.52 0.79 13.49
C ASP A 37 1.54 1.08 15.00
N ASN A 38 1.22 2.31 15.41
CA ASN A 38 1.09 2.67 16.83
C ASN A 38 -0.29 2.35 17.43
N LEU A 39 -1.27 1.90 16.64
CA LEU A 39 -2.61 1.59 17.14
C LEU A 39 -2.68 0.19 17.75
N ASP A 40 -3.27 0.07 18.94
CA ASP A 40 -3.66 -1.23 19.49
C ASP A 40 -5.02 -1.64 18.93
N LEU A 41 -5.01 -2.31 17.77
CA LEU A 41 -6.24 -2.74 17.09
C LEU A 41 -7.10 -3.67 17.95
N LYS A 42 -6.50 -4.46 18.86
CA LYS A 42 -7.26 -5.34 19.76
C LYS A 42 -8.10 -4.51 20.74
N LYS A 43 -7.51 -3.48 21.35
CA LYS A 43 -8.22 -2.56 22.25
C LYS A 43 -9.30 -1.76 21.53
N LEU A 44 -9.08 -1.45 20.25
CA LEU A 44 -10.05 -0.76 19.40
C LEU A 44 -11.19 -1.68 18.92
N GLY A 45 -11.20 -2.96 19.30
CA GLY A 45 -12.27 -3.90 18.99
C GLY A 45 -12.14 -4.59 17.63
N PHE A 46 -11.01 -4.47 16.94
CA PHE A 46 -10.77 -5.24 15.73
C PHE A 46 -10.63 -6.72 16.07
N LYS A 47 -11.40 -7.56 15.37
CA LYS A 47 -11.28 -9.02 15.46
C LYS A 47 -10.10 -9.44 14.61
N ILE A 48 -9.09 -10.04 15.24
CA ILE A 48 -7.97 -10.65 14.51
C ILE A 48 -8.38 -12.11 14.23
N PRO A 49 -8.71 -12.45 12.98
CA PRO A 49 -9.09 -13.82 12.65
C PRO A 49 -7.91 -14.76 12.90
N LYS A 50 -8.12 -15.77 13.75
CA LYS A 50 -7.25 -16.95 13.83
C LYS A 50 -7.94 -18.06 13.06
N LEU A 51 -7.32 -18.51 11.98
CA LEU A 51 -7.78 -19.66 11.20
C LEU A 51 -6.95 -20.88 11.61
N GLU A 52 -7.62 -21.98 11.93
CA GLU A 52 -6.95 -23.26 12.20
C GLU A 52 -6.57 -23.99 10.91
N THR A 53 -7.28 -23.72 9.80
CA THR A 53 -7.06 -24.33 8.49
C THR A 53 -7.32 -23.30 7.37
N GLY A 54 -6.55 -23.36 6.27
CA GLY A 54 -6.71 -22.50 5.09
C GLY A 54 -5.60 -21.47 4.90
N LYS A 55 -5.80 -20.54 3.96
CA LYS A 55 -4.84 -19.44 3.71
C LYS A 55 -4.86 -18.47 4.90
N PRO A 56 -3.69 -18.08 5.46
CA PRO A 56 -3.63 -17.05 6.49
C PRO A 56 -4.31 -15.75 6.03
N PRO A 57 -5.07 -15.08 6.92
CA PRO A 57 -5.70 -13.82 6.60
C PRO A 57 -4.65 -12.71 6.51
N TYR A 58 -4.97 -11.63 5.80
CA TYR A 58 -4.13 -10.43 5.82
C TYR A 58 -4.14 -9.78 7.20
N ASN A 59 -3.06 -9.08 7.53
CA ASN A 59 -2.96 -8.36 8.79
C ASN A 59 -3.99 -7.21 8.82
N PRO A 60 -4.83 -7.08 9.86
CA PRO A 60 -5.77 -5.98 10.00
C PRO A 60 -5.12 -4.59 9.93
N HIS A 61 -3.85 -4.44 10.34
CA HIS A 61 -3.10 -3.19 10.18
C HIS A 61 -2.94 -2.82 8.69
N ASP A 62 -2.54 -3.77 7.85
CA ASP A 62 -2.34 -3.52 6.42
C ASP A 62 -3.66 -3.17 5.73
N LEU A 63 -4.75 -3.85 6.10
CA LEU A 63 -6.09 -3.55 5.58
C LEU A 63 -6.58 -2.16 6.01
N LEU A 64 -6.31 -1.76 7.26
CA LEU A 64 -6.64 -0.42 7.76
C LEU A 64 -5.81 0.66 7.06
N LYS A 65 -4.53 0.42 6.82
CA LYS A 65 -3.65 1.32 6.05
C LYS A 65 -4.20 1.57 4.65
N ILE A 66 -4.59 0.51 3.93
CA ILE A 66 -5.23 0.62 2.59
C ILE A 66 -6.53 1.42 2.66
N TYR A 67 -7.36 1.15 3.67
CA TYR A 67 -8.64 1.86 3.84
C TYR A 67 -8.44 3.37 4.07
N LEU A 68 -7.51 3.74 4.95
CA LEU A 68 -7.19 5.15 5.24
C LEU A 68 -6.58 5.85 4.02
N TYR A 69 -5.66 5.18 3.33
CA TYR A 69 -5.08 5.69 2.08
C TYR A 69 -6.19 5.96 1.05
N GLY A 70 -7.08 4.99 0.84
CA GLY A 70 -8.22 5.15 -0.06
C GLY A 70 -9.16 6.28 0.34
N TYR A 71 -9.34 6.52 1.64
CA TYR A 71 -10.14 7.63 2.12
C TYR A 71 -9.53 8.99 1.74
N ILE A 72 -8.23 9.17 1.98
CA ILE A 72 -7.47 10.40 1.70
C ILE A 72 -7.41 10.67 0.20
N GLU A 73 -7.08 9.66 -0.59
CA GLU A 73 -6.98 9.73 -2.06
C GLU A 73 -8.35 9.66 -2.78
N ARG A 74 -9.45 9.64 -2.01
CA ARG A 74 -10.84 9.58 -2.52
C ARG A 74 -11.13 8.33 -3.39
N ILE A 75 -10.43 7.24 -3.14
CA ILE A 75 -10.62 5.93 -3.76
C ILE A 75 -11.54 5.06 -2.88
N ARG A 76 -12.85 5.11 -3.17
CA ARG A 76 -13.88 4.47 -2.32
C ARG A 76 -14.27 3.05 -2.72
N SER A 77 -13.84 2.57 -3.89
CA SER A 77 -14.19 1.24 -4.38
C SER A 77 -13.11 0.23 -3.98
N SER A 78 -13.49 -0.88 -3.34
CA SER A 78 -12.58 -1.97 -2.99
C SER A 78 -11.84 -2.53 -4.21
N ARG A 79 -12.54 -2.71 -5.33
CA ARG A 79 -11.94 -3.11 -6.63
C ARG A 79 -10.95 -2.09 -7.17
N LYS A 80 -11.18 -0.79 -6.92
CA LYS A 80 -10.20 0.24 -7.30
C LYS A 80 -8.98 0.16 -6.38
N LEU A 81 -9.17 -0.02 -5.07
CA LEU A 81 -8.09 -0.20 -4.11
C LEU A 81 -7.22 -1.42 -4.43
N GLU A 82 -7.84 -2.56 -4.76
CA GLU A 82 -7.15 -3.76 -5.24
C GLU A 82 -6.26 -3.43 -6.46
N LYS A 83 -6.81 -2.73 -7.46
CA LYS A 83 -6.03 -2.29 -8.63
C LYS A 83 -4.87 -1.37 -8.25
N GLU A 84 -5.11 -0.43 -7.34
CA GLU A 84 -4.07 0.46 -6.84
C GLU A 84 -2.96 -0.28 -6.10
N CYS A 85 -3.28 -1.30 -5.30
CA CYS A 85 -2.27 -2.11 -4.59
C CYS A 85 -1.31 -2.82 -5.57
N ASN A 86 -1.73 -3.06 -6.81
CA ASN A 86 -0.89 -3.68 -7.84
C ASN A 86 -0.03 -2.67 -8.62
N ARG A 87 -0.47 -1.41 -8.76
CA ARG A 87 0.16 -0.44 -9.69
C ARG A 87 0.78 0.77 -9.03
N ASN A 88 0.27 1.17 -7.87
CA ASN A 88 0.68 2.39 -7.19
C ASN A 88 1.86 2.08 -6.26
N GLN A 89 2.95 2.81 -6.44
CA GLN A 89 4.16 2.63 -5.65
C GLN A 89 3.94 2.92 -4.16
N GLU A 90 3.12 3.92 -3.81
CA GLU A 90 2.82 4.27 -2.41
C GLU A 90 2.08 3.13 -1.71
N LEU A 91 1.06 2.56 -2.36
CA LEU A 91 0.35 1.42 -1.80
C LEU A 91 1.21 0.16 -1.75
N ARG A 92 2.02 -0.11 -2.79
CA ARG A 92 2.98 -1.22 -2.77
C ARG A 92 4.01 -1.07 -1.65
N TRP A 93 4.44 0.15 -1.36
CA TRP A 93 5.31 0.42 -0.21
C TRP A 93 4.57 0.19 1.11
N LEU A 94 3.38 0.78 1.26
CA LEU A 94 2.55 0.73 2.47
C LEU A 94 2.15 -0.71 2.85
N THR A 95 1.89 -1.56 1.86
CA THR A 95 1.50 -2.95 2.06
C THR A 95 2.66 -3.94 1.93
N LYS A 96 3.90 -3.46 1.79
CA LYS A 96 5.10 -4.32 1.60
C LYS A 96 4.94 -5.28 0.41
N ASN A 97 4.37 -4.79 -0.69
CA ASN A 97 3.97 -5.50 -1.91
C ASN A 97 2.83 -6.51 -1.77
N LEU A 98 2.10 -6.51 -0.66
CA LEU A 98 0.86 -7.28 -0.59
C LEU A 98 -0.23 -6.61 -1.43
N ALA A 99 -0.99 -7.42 -2.17
CA ALA A 99 -2.14 -6.97 -2.94
C ALA A 99 -3.40 -7.74 -2.49
N PRO A 100 -4.07 -7.28 -1.42
CA PRO A 100 -5.35 -7.86 -1.00
C PRO A 100 -6.40 -7.77 -2.10
N ASP A 101 -7.18 -8.84 -2.25
CA ASP A 101 -8.33 -8.90 -3.18
C ASP A 101 -9.48 -8.08 -2.60
N PHE A 102 -10.37 -7.56 -3.45
CA PHE A 102 -11.59 -6.85 -3.05
C PHE A 102 -12.56 -7.68 -2.19
N LYS A 103 -12.38 -9.00 -2.13
CA LYS A 103 -13.16 -9.96 -1.32
C LYS A 103 -12.54 -10.26 0.05
N THR A 104 -11.38 -9.70 0.34
CA THR A 104 -10.71 -9.85 1.64
C THR A 104 -11.56 -9.23 2.74
#